data_AF-A0A382TI12-F1
#
_entry.id   AF-A0A382TI12-F1
#
_cell.length_a   1.000
_cell.length_b   1.000
_cell.length_c   1.000
_cell.angle_alpha   90.00
_cell.angle_beta   90.00
_cell.angle_gamma   90.00
#
_symmetry.space_group_name_H-M   'P 1'
#
loop_
_entity.id
_entity.type
_entity.pdbx_description
1 polymer ?
#
loop_
_entity_poly.entity_id
_entity_poly.type
_entity_poly.pdbx_seq_one_letter_code
_entity_poly.pdbx_strand_id
1 'polypeptide(L)'
;MNKFKTLKEYDITHAAISSVVPKLTSVYVKSIRNIFHIDAFIINHENSGVELNVEVPEEVGADRICNTAAAIKLAGCPAIVGDIGSATNYDVLDEEGVFIGGAIAPGLETAALNLFKKAALLKETAFTLPARAIGKDTTTNLQSGIMLGAIDVIDGMF
;
A
#
# COMPACT_ATOMS: atom_id res chain seq x y z
N MET A 1 -13.55 18.78 13.58
CA MET A 1 -13.65 18.10 14.89
C MET A 1 -13.84 16.61 14.62
N ASN A 2 -12.76 15.83 14.57
CA ASN A 2 -12.86 14.39 14.31
C ASN A 2 -13.51 13.72 15.52
N LYS A 3 -14.78 13.31 15.39
CA LYS A 3 -15.42 12.46 16.38
C LYS A 3 -14.82 11.06 16.23
N PHE A 4 -13.94 10.68 17.16
CA PHE A 4 -13.61 9.28 17.35
C PHE A 4 -14.92 8.55 17.66
N LYS A 5 -15.34 7.65 16.78
CA LYS A 5 -16.45 6.73 17.07
C LYS A 5 -15.92 5.60 17.93
N THR A 6 -16.61 5.31 19.03
CA THR A 6 -16.20 4.21 19.90
C THR A 6 -16.65 2.90 19.27
N LEU A 7 -15.72 1.97 19.03
CA LEU A 7 -16.05 0.66 18.47
C LEU A 7 -17.00 -0.17 19.35
N LYS A 8 -17.13 0.18 20.64
CA LYS A 8 -18.07 -0.44 21.60
C LYS A 8 -19.54 -0.27 21.22
N GLU A 9 -19.88 0.67 20.34
CA GLU A 9 -21.25 0.87 19.87
C GLU A 9 -21.68 -0.21 18.86
N TYR A 10 -20.73 -1.01 18.37
CA TYR A 10 -20.97 -2.07 17.39
C TYR A 10 -20.81 -3.45 18.04
N ASP A 11 -21.66 -4.38 17.64
CA ASP A 11 -21.52 -5.81 17.98
C ASP A 11 -20.47 -6.45 17.07
N ILE A 12 -19.20 -6.22 17.39
CA ILE A 12 -18.07 -6.81 16.66
C ILE A 12 -17.95 -8.27 17.11
N THR A 13 -18.10 -9.19 16.16
CA THR A 13 -18.04 -10.65 16.40
C THR A 13 -16.80 -11.32 15.78
N HIS A 14 -16.16 -10.67 14.80
CA HIS A 14 -14.99 -11.18 14.09
C HIS A 14 -14.00 -10.06 13.83
N ALA A 15 -12.71 -10.42 13.74
CA ALA A 15 -11.64 -9.51 13.38
C ALA A 15 -10.62 -10.22 12.50
N ALA A 16 -10.11 -9.52 11.47
CA ALA A 16 -9.00 -9.96 10.65
C ALA A 16 -7.95 -8.83 10.56
N ILE A 17 -6.67 -9.19 10.48
CA ILE A 17 -5.55 -8.26 10.37
C ILE A 17 -4.69 -8.63 9.15
N SER A 18 -4.55 -7.67 8.24
CA SER A 18 -3.45 -7.61 7.28
C SER A 18 -2.40 -6.64 7.81
N SER A 19 -1.14 -7.06 7.91
CA SER A 19 -0.06 -6.23 8.45
C SER A 19 1.32 -6.67 7.96
N VAL A 20 2.13 -5.68 7.58
CA VAL A 20 3.56 -5.82 7.27
C VAL A 20 4.47 -5.28 8.40
N VAL A 21 3.91 -5.00 9.58
CA VAL A 21 4.63 -4.44 10.74
C VAL A 21 4.48 -5.34 11.98
N PRO A 22 5.32 -6.38 12.14
CA PRO A 22 5.14 -7.42 13.17
C PRO A 22 5.02 -6.88 14.61
N LYS A 23 5.80 -5.84 14.93
CA LYS A 23 5.78 -5.21 16.25
C LYS A 23 4.40 -4.63 16.60
N LEU A 24 3.72 -4.02 15.63
CA LEU A 24 2.39 -3.44 15.84
C LEU A 24 1.30 -4.51 15.77
N THR A 25 1.46 -5.53 14.93
CA THR A 25 0.52 -6.67 14.85
C THR A 25 0.25 -7.25 16.24
N SER A 26 1.29 -7.53 17.01
CA SER A 26 1.17 -8.09 18.36
C SER A 26 0.39 -7.17 19.33
N VAL A 27 0.51 -5.85 19.17
CA VAL A 27 -0.20 -4.86 19.99
C VAL A 27 -1.68 -4.85 19.63
N TYR A 28 -2.02 -4.88 18.33
CA TYR A 28 -3.41 -4.89 17.88
C TYR A 28 -4.13 -6.19 18.22
N VAL A 29 -3.48 -7.34 18.07
CA VAL A 29 -4.05 -8.64 18.48
C VAL A 29 -4.45 -8.63 19.95
N LYS A 30 -3.56 -8.20 20.83
CA LYS A 30 -3.85 -8.08 22.28
C LYS A 30 -4.98 -7.10 22.54
N SER A 31 -5.00 -5.97 21.83
CA SER A 31 -6.04 -4.95 22.00
C SER A 31 -7.42 -5.47 21.59
N ILE A 32 -7.53 -6.15 20.45
CA ILE A 32 -8.77 -6.77 19.98
C ILE A 32 -9.26 -7.82 20.98
N ARG A 33 -8.36 -8.70 21.45
CA ARG A 33 -8.70 -9.72 22.44
C ARG A 33 -9.19 -9.12 23.76
N ASN A 34 -8.57 -8.04 24.22
CA ASN A 34 -8.94 -7.40 25.48
C ASN A 34 -10.25 -6.60 25.41
N ILE A 35 -10.55 -5.99 24.26
CA ILE A 35 -11.73 -5.13 24.10
C ILE A 35 -12.96 -5.93 23.69
N PHE A 36 -12.81 -6.89 22.77
CA PHE A 36 -13.91 -7.61 22.15
C PHE A 36 -13.94 -9.11 22.48
N HIS A 37 -12.93 -9.64 23.19
CA HIS A 37 -12.83 -11.07 23.49
C HIS A 37 -12.79 -11.98 22.26
N ILE A 38 -12.29 -11.44 21.14
CA ILE A 38 -12.14 -12.15 19.85
C ILE A 38 -10.67 -12.46 19.59
N ASP A 39 -10.41 -13.65 19.04
CA ASP A 39 -9.11 -13.98 18.46
C ASP A 39 -9.08 -13.49 17.00
N ALA A 40 -8.19 -12.54 16.72
CA ALA A 40 -8.08 -11.95 15.39
C ALA A 40 -7.44 -12.94 14.41
N PHE A 41 -8.04 -13.08 13.23
CA PHE A 41 -7.47 -13.85 12.12
C PHE A 41 -6.33 -13.06 11.47
N ILE A 42 -5.10 -13.57 11.54
CA ILE A 42 -3.94 -12.90 10.95
C ILE A 42 -3.71 -13.46 9.56
N ILE A 43 -3.87 -12.61 8.55
CA ILE A 43 -3.75 -13.01 7.15
C ILE A 43 -2.29 -13.30 6.83
N ASN A 44 -2.03 -14.45 6.20
CA ASN A 44 -0.70 -14.86 5.75
C ASN A 44 -0.78 -15.77 4.50
N HIS A 45 0.37 -16.15 3.97
CA HIS A 45 0.48 -17.02 2.79
C HIS A 45 -0.20 -18.40 2.92
N GLU A 46 -0.25 -19.00 4.12
CA GLU A 46 -0.84 -20.34 4.32
C GLU A 46 -2.36 -20.32 4.40
N ASN A 47 -2.94 -19.22 4.89
CA ASN A 47 -4.36 -19.17 5.28
C ASN A 47 -5.23 -18.27 4.39
N SER A 48 -4.62 -17.50 3.49
CA SER A 48 -5.34 -16.52 2.67
C SER A 48 -6.19 -17.14 1.56
N GLY A 49 -5.88 -18.36 1.14
CA GLY A 49 -6.50 -19.00 -0.02
C GLY A 49 -6.06 -18.42 -1.37
N VAL A 50 -5.06 -17.53 -1.37
CA VAL A 50 -4.42 -17.01 -2.58
C VAL A 50 -3.25 -17.91 -2.94
N GLU A 51 -3.18 -18.36 -4.19
CA GLU A 51 -2.04 -19.11 -4.68
C GLU A 51 -0.88 -18.16 -5.00
N LEU A 52 0.30 -18.44 -4.44
CA LEU A 52 1.50 -17.62 -4.59
C LEU A 52 2.58 -18.45 -5.30
N ASN A 53 2.85 -18.13 -6.56
CA ASN A 53 3.90 -18.73 -7.37
C ASN A 53 5.13 -17.82 -7.39
N VAL A 54 5.84 -17.80 -6.26
CA VAL A 54 7.11 -17.08 -6.07
C VAL A 54 8.07 -17.94 -5.26
N GLU A 55 9.36 -17.60 -5.28
CA GLU A 55 10.41 -18.38 -4.61
C GLU A 55 10.22 -18.49 -3.09
N VAL A 56 9.77 -17.41 -2.45
CA VAL A 56 9.62 -17.31 -0.99
C VAL A 56 8.23 -16.73 -0.65
N PRO A 57 7.17 -17.56 -0.65
CA PRO A 57 5.79 -17.09 -0.44
C PRO A 57 5.56 -16.37 0.91
N GLU A 58 6.29 -16.72 1.96
CA GLU A 58 6.21 -16.08 3.28
C GLU A 58 6.72 -14.63 3.32
N GLU A 59 7.50 -14.21 2.32
CA GLU A 59 7.97 -12.83 2.16
C GLU A 59 6.94 -11.93 1.45
N VAL A 60 5.88 -12.52 0.88
CA VAL A 60 4.80 -11.72 0.27
C VAL A 60 4.01 -11.02 1.38
N GLY A 61 3.99 -9.68 1.31
CA GLY A 61 3.26 -8.85 2.26
C GLY A 61 1.76 -9.20 2.31
N ALA A 62 1.20 -9.23 3.52
CA ALA A 62 -0.21 -9.55 3.72
C ALA A 62 -1.16 -8.54 3.04
N ASP A 63 -0.70 -7.31 2.81
CA ASP A 63 -1.36 -6.28 2.01
C ASP A 63 -1.47 -6.70 0.54
N ARG A 64 -0.37 -7.14 -0.07
CA ARG A 64 -0.31 -7.66 -1.45
C ARG A 64 -1.19 -8.91 -1.62
N ILE A 65 -1.21 -9.79 -0.62
CA ILE A 65 -2.12 -10.95 -0.58
C ILE A 65 -3.58 -10.49 -0.60
N CYS A 66 -3.95 -9.49 0.23
CA CYS A 66 -5.31 -8.95 0.26
C CYS A 66 -5.70 -8.27 -1.06
N ASN A 67 -4.78 -7.51 -1.65
CA ASN A 67 -4.96 -6.87 -2.96
C ASN A 67 -5.22 -7.91 -4.05
N THR A 68 -4.45 -8.99 -4.05
CA THR A 68 -4.61 -10.13 -4.97
C THR A 68 -5.99 -10.78 -4.81
N ALA A 69 -6.38 -11.12 -3.58
CA ALA A 69 -7.69 -11.71 -3.29
C ALA A 69 -8.85 -10.80 -3.75
N ALA A 70 -8.70 -9.48 -3.55
CA ALA A 70 -9.67 -8.50 -4.00
C ALA A 70 -9.74 -8.40 -5.53
N ALA A 71 -8.59 -8.40 -6.23
CA ALA A 71 -8.53 -8.33 -7.68
C ALA A 71 -9.23 -9.51 -8.35
N ILE A 72 -8.96 -10.75 -7.89
CA ILE A 72 -9.63 -11.96 -8.37
C ILE A 72 -11.16 -11.82 -8.27
N LYS A 73 -11.64 -11.29 -7.14
CA LYS A 73 -13.08 -11.19 -6.86
C LYS A 73 -13.78 -10.03 -7.56
N LEU A 74 -13.10 -8.89 -7.70
CA LEU A 74 -13.72 -7.63 -8.11
C LEU A 74 -13.45 -7.28 -9.58
N ALA A 75 -12.28 -7.64 -10.11
CA ALA A 75 -11.84 -7.28 -11.45
C ALA A 75 -11.71 -8.51 -12.37
N GLY A 76 -11.43 -9.69 -11.82
CA GLY A 76 -11.11 -10.89 -12.58
C GLY A 76 -9.63 -10.93 -12.97
N CYS A 77 -9.26 -11.97 -13.75
CA CYS A 77 -7.89 -12.30 -14.11
C CYS A 77 -7.76 -12.52 -15.63
N PRO A 78 -6.58 -12.28 -16.25
CA PRO A 78 -5.33 -11.81 -15.62
C PRO A 78 -5.41 -10.35 -15.19
N ALA A 79 -4.56 -9.94 -14.24
CA ALA A 79 -4.59 -8.59 -13.68
C ALA A 79 -3.21 -8.10 -13.23
N ILE A 80 -3.01 -6.77 -13.31
CA ILE A 80 -1.94 -6.06 -12.60
C ILE A 80 -2.62 -5.15 -11.58
N VAL A 81 -2.22 -5.25 -10.31
CA VAL A 81 -2.75 -4.42 -9.22
C VAL A 81 -1.68 -3.43 -8.79
N GLY A 82 -1.97 -2.14 -8.92
CA GLY A 82 -1.13 -1.07 -8.37
C GLY A 82 -1.64 -0.59 -7.03
N ASP A 83 -0.80 -0.62 -6.00
CA ASP A 83 -1.08 -0.04 -4.68
C ASP A 83 -0.11 1.13 -4.44
N ILE A 84 -0.64 2.35 -4.37
CA ILE A 84 0.14 3.59 -4.27
C ILE A 84 0.10 4.06 -2.81
N GLY A 85 1.08 3.63 -2.03
CA GLY A 85 1.22 3.96 -0.61
C GLY A 85 2.61 4.47 -0.25
N SER A 86 3.09 4.08 0.93
CA SER A 86 4.47 4.39 1.36
C SER A 86 5.52 3.75 0.45
N ALA A 87 5.21 2.59 -0.11
CA ALA A 87 5.81 2.06 -1.33
C ALA A 87 4.72 2.02 -2.41
N THR A 88 5.12 1.97 -3.68
CA THR A 88 4.21 1.65 -4.77
C THR A 88 4.44 0.20 -5.18
N ASN A 89 3.45 -0.65 -5.00
CA ASN A 89 3.50 -2.06 -5.37
C ASN A 89 2.78 -2.28 -6.70
N TYR A 90 3.30 -3.19 -7.51
CA TYR A 90 2.67 -3.68 -8.74
C TYR A 90 2.61 -5.20 -8.64
N ASP A 91 1.43 -5.76 -8.43
CA ASP A 91 1.21 -7.19 -8.22
C ASP A 91 0.63 -7.81 -9.49
N VAL A 92 1.25 -8.87 -9.99
CA VAL A 92 0.85 -9.51 -11.25
C VAL A 92 0.16 -10.84 -10.95
N LEU A 93 -1.03 -11.00 -11.52
CA LEU A 93 -1.84 -12.20 -11.48
C LEU A 93 -1.95 -12.77 -12.90
N ASP A 94 -1.71 -14.07 -13.05
CA ASP A 94 -1.93 -14.76 -14.31
C ASP A 94 -3.43 -15.03 -14.58
N GLU A 95 -3.73 -15.73 -15.68
CA GLU A 95 -5.11 -16.04 -16.11
C GLU A 95 -5.88 -16.92 -15.12
N GLU A 96 -5.18 -17.71 -14.29
CA GLU A 96 -5.77 -18.60 -13.28
C GLU A 96 -5.97 -17.88 -11.94
N GLY A 97 -5.51 -16.63 -11.83
CA GLY A 97 -5.57 -15.83 -10.60
C GLY A 97 -4.44 -16.15 -9.62
N VAL A 98 -3.36 -16.79 -10.09
CA VAL A 98 -2.17 -17.05 -9.30
C VAL A 98 -1.32 -15.78 -9.24
N PHE A 99 -0.90 -15.40 -8.04
CA PHE A 99 0.09 -14.32 -7.88
C PHE A 99 1.46 -14.81 -8.35
N ILE A 100 1.99 -14.20 -9.41
CA ILE A 100 3.26 -14.61 -10.03
C ILE A 100 4.41 -13.64 -9.75
N GLY A 101 4.21 -12.69 -8.83
CA GLY A 101 5.21 -11.71 -8.43
C GLY A 101 4.81 -10.29 -8.79
N GLY A 102 5.81 -9.45 -9.07
CA GLY A 102 5.56 -8.03 -9.28
C GLY A 102 6.78 -7.13 -9.11
N ALA A 103 6.53 -5.85 -8.92
CA ALA A 103 7.55 -4.84 -8.66
C ALA A 103 7.21 -3.98 -7.44
N ILE A 104 8.24 -3.42 -6.81
CA ILE A 104 8.10 -2.47 -5.70
C ILE A 104 8.96 -1.25 -6.02
N ALA A 105 8.32 -0.09 -6.08
CA ALA A 105 8.96 1.21 -6.26
C ALA A 105 8.80 2.07 -5.00
N PRO A 106 9.65 3.11 -4.81
CA PRO A 106 9.42 4.09 -3.77
C PRO A 106 8.06 4.78 -3.96
N GLY A 107 7.28 4.89 -2.88
CA GLY A 107 6.03 5.65 -2.91
C GLY A 107 6.30 7.14 -3.11
N LEU A 108 5.33 7.85 -3.70
CA LEU A 108 5.43 9.26 -4.05
C LEU A 108 5.87 10.14 -2.86
N GLU A 109 5.13 10.04 -1.76
CA GLU A 109 5.40 10.80 -0.55
C GLU A 109 6.76 10.42 0.06
N THR A 110 7.09 9.13 0.12
CA THR A 110 8.38 8.63 0.63
C THR A 110 9.56 9.17 -0.17
N ALA A 111 9.46 9.17 -1.51
CA ALA A 111 10.51 9.69 -2.39
C ALA A 111 10.69 11.20 -2.19
N ALA A 112 9.58 11.95 -2.17
CA ALA A 112 9.59 13.40 -1.98
C ALA A 112 10.13 13.81 -0.61
N LEU A 113 9.70 13.17 0.48
CA LEU A 113 10.19 13.44 1.83
C LEU A 113 11.70 13.16 1.94
N ASN A 114 12.18 12.10 1.31
CA ASN A 114 13.62 11.82 1.27
C ASN A 114 14.40 12.89 0.50
N LEU A 115 13.86 13.40 -0.61
CA LEU A 115 14.46 14.49 -1.36
C LEU A 115 14.57 15.76 -0.50
N PHE A 116 13.49 16.18 0.15
CA PHE A 116 13.49 17.36 1.04
C PHE A 116 14.47 17.19 2.20
N LYS A 117 14.54 15.99 2.79
CA LYS A 117 15.46 15.71 3.90
C LYS A 117 16.92 15.77 3.49
N LYS A 118 17.27 15.34 2.28
CA LYS A 118 18.66 15.27 1.81
C LYS A 118 19.17 16.56 1.17
N ALA A 119 18.29 17.39 0.64
CA ALA A 119 18.67 18.60 -0.07
C ALA A 119 18.48 19.85 0.79
N ALA A 120 19.58 20.43 1.27
CA ALA A 120 19.58 21.50 2.27
C ALA A 120 18.76 22.76 1.92
N LEU A 121 18.57 23.05 0.63
CA LEU A 121 17.86 24.24 0.15
C LEU A 121 16.43 23.96 -0.34
N LEU A 122 16.03 22.69 -0.41
CA LEU A 122 14.69 22.33 -0.84
C LEU A 122 13.76 22.38 0.37
N LYS A 123 12.73 23.22 0.27
CA LYS A 123 11.63 23.25 1.24
C LYS A 123 10.59 22.23 0.82
N GLU A 124 9.88 21.71 1.80
CA GLU A 124 8.70 20.88 1.55
C GLU A 124 7.65 21.68 0.77
N THR A 125 7.04 21.02 -0.22
CA THR A 125 6.07 21.63 -1.13
C THR A 125 4.84 20.75 -1.26
N ALA A 126 3.66 21.36 -1.41
CA ALA A 126 2.44 20.61 -1.68
C ALA A 126 2.54 19.80 -2.98
N PHE A 127 2.02 18.58 -2.95
CA PHE A 127 1.89 17.69 -4.10
C PHE A 127 0.73 18.15 -4.99
N THR A 128 1.02 19.10 -5.88
CA THR A 128 0.06 19.66 -6.82
C THR A 128 0.53 19.39 -8.24
N LEU A 129 -0.38 18.89 -9.09
CA LEU A 129 -0.11 18.74 -10.52
C LEU A 129 0.28 20.09 -11.12
N PRO A 130 1.44 20.19 -11.78
CA PRO A 130 1.90 21.45 -12.34
C PRO A 130 1.07 21.82 -13.58
N ALA A 131 0.83 23.12 -13.79
CA ALA A 131 0.18 23.60 -15.03
C ALA A 131 1.07 23.46 -16.28
N ARG A 132 2.38 23.25 -16.11
CA ARG A 132 3.37 23.06 -17.19
C ARG A 132 4.54 22.22 -16.68
N ALA A 133 5.15 21.42 -17.55
CA ALA A 133 6.29 20.59 -17.17
C ALA A 133 7.55 21.40 -16.77
N ILE A 134 7.82 22.53 -17.43
CA ILE A 134 9.00 23.35 -17.12
C ILE A 134 8.65 24.41 -16.07
N GLY A 135 8.93 24.10 -14.80
CA GLY A 135 8.84 25.05 -13.68
C GLY A 135 9.81 26.22 -13.81
N LYS A 136 9.49 27.34 -13.16
CA LYS A 136 10.26 28.60 -13.20
C LYS A 136 10.78 29.07 -11.84
N ASP A 137 10.44 28.33 -10.80
CA ASP A 137 10.95 28.49 -9.44
C ASP A 137 11.08 27.10 -8.79
N THR A 138 11.77 27.03 -7.66
CA THR A 138 12.04 25.77 -6.96
C THR A 138 10.77 24.98 -6.65
N THR A 139 9.69 25.67 -6.26
CA THR A 139 8.42 25.03 -5.92
C THR A 139 7.81 24.33 -7.13
N THR A 140 7.69 25.06 -8.25
CA THR A 140 7.14 24.54 -9.49
C THR A 140 8.06 23.51 -10.15
N ASN A 141 9.38 23.61 -9.96
CA ASN A 141 10.33 22.59 -10.39
C ASN A 141 10.14 21.29 -9.61
N LEU A 142 9.99 21.36 -8.28
CA LEU A 142 9.74 20.20 -7.43
C LEU A 142 8.40 19.55 -7.76
N GLN A 143 7.33 20.33 -7.83
CA GLN A 143 6.00 19.84 -8.19
C GLN A 143 6.01 19.14 -9.54
N SER A 144 6.74 19.69 -10.52
CA SER A 144 6.87 19.05 -11.82
C SER A 144 7.57 17.70 -11.75
N GLY A 145 8.80 17.66 -11.22
CA GLY A 145 9.57 16.42 -11.18
C GLY A 145 8.91 15.34 -10.32
N ILE A 146 8.31 15.73 -9.18
CA ILE A 146 7.64 14.80 -8.26
C ILE A 146 6.35 14.26 -8.87
N MET A 147 5.45 15.13 -9.34
CA MET A 147 4.12 14.70 -9.79
C MET A 147 4.14 14.07 -11.17
N LEU A 148 4.81 14.70 -12.15
CA LEU A 148 4.87 14.14 -13.50
C LEU A 148 5.74 12.88 -13.54
N GLY A 149 6.84 12.86 -12.77
CA GLY A 149 7.65 11.64 -12.63
C GLY A 149 6.88 10.48 -12.02
N ALA A 150 6.00 10.74 -11.04
CA ALA A 150 5.14 9.70 -10.47
C ALA A 150 4.13 9.16 -11.48
N ILE A 151 3.53 10.05 -12.29
CA ILE A 151 2.63 9.64 -13.38
C ILE A 151 3.39 8.78 -14.39
N ASP A 152 4.55 9.22 -14.86
CA ASP A 152 5.33 8.46 -15.86
C ASP A 152 5.76 7.08 -15.32
N VAL A 153 6.07 6.97 -14.03
CA VAL A 153 6.36 5.68 -13.39
C VAL A 153 5.13 4.78 -13.37
N ILE A 154 3.94 5.32 -13.06
CA ILE A 154 2.71 4.52 -13.06
C ILE A 154 2.36 4.10 -14.49
N ASP A 155 2.29 5.05 -15.42
CA ASP A 155 1.96 4.81 -16.83
C ASP A 155 2.94 3.86 -17.51
N GLY A 156 4.22 3.87 -17.11
CA GLY A 156 5.23 2.97 -17.66
C GLY A 156 5.23 1.55 -17.06
N MET A 157 4.59 1.36 -15.91
CA MET A 157 4.56 0.07 -15.20
C MET A 157 3.27 -0.73 -15.45
N PHE A 158 2.20 -0.08 -15.93
CA PHE A 158 0.96 -0.71 -16.37
C PHE A 158 0.95 -0.94 -17.89
#